data_AF-A0A7R8W0G5-F1
#
_entry.id   AF-A0A7R8W0G5-F1
#
_cell.length_a   1.000
_cell.length_b   1.000
_cell.length_c   1.000
_cell.angle_alpha   90.00
_cell.angle_beta   90.00
_cell.angle_gamma   90.00
#
_symmetry.space_group_name_H-M   'P 1'
#
loop_
_entity.id
_entity.type
_entity.pdbx_description
1 polymer ?
#
loop_
_entity_poly.entity_id
_entity_poly.type
_entity_poly.pdbx_seq_one_letter_code
_entity_poly.pdbx_strand_id
1 'polypeptide(L)'
;ERDLGDEYGWKQVHGDVFRPASHSMLFSAMVGAGYQVTVVVLSVIIFAILGELYTERGSMLSTAIFVYAATSPVNGYFGGSLYARMGGKIWIRQMLLSAFMLPALVCGTAFFINFIAIYYHASRAIPFGTMVAVTCICIFVILPLTLVGTVLGRNLAGQPDFPCRINAVPRPIPEKKWFMEPAVIVVLGGVLPFGSIFIEMYFIFTSFWAYKIYYVYGFMLLVFIILMIVTVCVTIVCTYFLLNAEDYRWQWTSFLAAASTSGYVYMYSFYYFFFKTKMYGLFQTAFYFGYMALFSLALGVMCGTVGYIGTSVFVRKIYSTVKID
;
A
#
# COMPACT_ATOMS: atom_id res chain seq x y z
N GLU A 1 14.76 -43.33 16.72
CA GLU A 1 15.32 -42.45 15.66
C GLU A 1 14.44 -42.37 14.40
N ARG A 2 13.10 -42.30 14.53
CA ARG A 2 12.24 -42.15 13.34
C ARG A 2 10.85 -41.58 13.65
N ASP A 3 10.80 -40.44 14.35
CA ASP A 3 9.60 -39.57 14.44
C ASP A 3 9.91 -38.10 14.09
N LEU A 4 11.15 -37.76 13.73
CA LEU A 4 11.54 -36.42 13.26
C LEU A 4 11.17 -36.16 11.78
N GLY A 5 10.26 -36.97 11.21
CA GLY A 5 9.94 -36.99 9.78
C GLY A 5 8.74 -36.13 9.34
N ASP A 6 7.83 -35.77 10.26
CA ASP A 6 6.49 -35.25 9.89
C ASP A 6 6.23 -33.76 10.21
N GLU A 7 7.24 -33.04 10.71
CA GLU A 7 7.13 -31.61 11.04
C GLU A 7 8.02 -30.71 10.18
N TYR A 8 7.98 -30.82 8.86
CA TYR A 8 8.85 -30.00 7.99
C TYR A 8 8.33 -28.57 7.76
N GLY A 9 9.27 -27.61 7.77
CA GLY A 9 9.12 -26.25 7.26
C GLY A 9 8.34 -25.31 8.18
N TRP A 10 7.12 -24.94 7.76
CA TRP A 10 6.35 -23.89 8.41
C TRP A 10 5.93 -24.24 9.85
N LYS A 11 5.67 -25.50 10.18
CA LYS A 11 5.28 -25.89 11.56
C LYS A 11 6.39 -25.59 12.57
N GLN A 12 7.65 -25.70 12.17
CA GLN A 12 8.79 -25.52 13.07
C GLN A 12 9.03 -24.06 13.48
N VAL A 13 8.49 -23.10 12.72
CA VAL A 13 8.65 -21.66 13.01
C VAL A 13 7.52 -21.09 13.88
N HIS A 14 6.64 -21.93 14.44
CA HIS A 14 5.52 -21.48 15.30
C HIS A 14 5.94 -20.53 16.44
N GLY A 15 7.13 -20.74 17.01
CA GLY A 15 7.67 -19.90 18.09
C GLY A 15 8.26 -18.55 17.65
N ASP A 16 8.45 -18.32 16.34
CA ASP A 16 9.11 -17.12 15.81
C ASP A 16 8.26 -16.31 14.82
N VAL A 17 7.16 -16.89 14.30
CA VAL A 17 6.28 -16.30 13.29
C VAL A 17 5.60 -14.99 13.72
N PHE A 18 5.30 -14.84 15.01
CA PHE A 18 4.58 -13.66 15.53
C PHE A 18 5.51 -12.55 16.05
N ARG A 19 6.81 -12.64 15.79
CA ARG A 19 7.76 -11.58 16.14
C ARG A 19 7.39 -10.24 15.45
N PRO A 20 7.68 -9.10 16.10
CA PRO A 20 7.53 -7.79 15.47
C PRO A 20 8.34 -7.66 14.18
N ALA A 21 7.80 -6.94 13.19
CA ALA A 21 8.51 -6.60 11.96
C ALA A 21 9.80 -5.83 12.28
N SER A 22 10.83 -6.02 11.44
CA SER A 22 11.91 -5.04 11.35
C SER A 22 11.33 -3.66 11.01
N HIS A 23 11.88 -2.57 11.56
CA HIS A 23 11.35 -1.21 11.34
C HIS A 23 9.83 -1.07 11.55
N SER A 24 9.30 -1.61 12.66
CA SER A 24 7.87 -1.64 12.99
C SER A 24 7.14 -0.29 12.86
N MET A 25 7.83 0.84 13.09
CA MET A 25 7.27 2.18 12.92
C MET A 25 6.92 2.50 11.46
N LEU A 26 7.85 2.21 10.53
CA LEU A 26 7.61 2.42 9.10
C LEU A 26 6.57 1.44 8.58
N PHE A 27 6.69 0.17 8.96
CA PHE A 27 5.77 -0.87 8.55
C PHE A 27 4.32 -0.54 8.94
N SER A 28 4.08 -0.19 10.21
CA SER A 28 2.75 0.19 10.69
C SER A 28 2.21 1.46 10.03
N ALA A 29 3.07 2.46 9.75
CA ALA A 29 2.68 3.66 9.02
C ALA A 29 2.27 3.34 7.57
N MET A 30 3.01 2.46 6.89
CA MET A 30 2.67 2.01 5.53
C MET A 30 1.36 1.23 5.49
N VAL A 31 1.14 0.33 6.45
CA VAL A 31 -0.11 -0.43 6.56
C VAL A 31 -1.30 0.50 6.86
N GLY A 32 -1.16 1.45 7.80
CA GLY A 32 -2.20 2.44 8.08
C GLY A 32 -2.55 3.27 6.85
N ALA A 33 -1.54 3.76 6.13
CA ALA A 33 -1.74 4.52 4.90
C ALA A 33 -2.42 3.70 3.81
N GLY A 34 -2.09 2.40 3.65
CA GLY A 34 -2.74 1.56 2.65
C GLY A 34 -4.19 1.23 2.99
N TYR A 35 -4.55 1.08 4.27
CA TYR A 35 -5.95 1.00 4.67
C TYR A 35 -6.72 2.25 4.26
N GLN A 36 -6.17 3.43 4.54
CA GLN A 36 -6.77 4.70 4.13
C GLN A 36 -6.90 4.81 2.62
N VAL A 37 -5.84 4.53 1.85
CA VAL A 37 -5.88 4.58 0.38
C VAL A 37 -6.91 3.61 -0.19
N THR A 38 -7.02 2.40 0.37
CA THR A 38 -8.03 1.42 -0.06
C THR A 38 -9.45 1.97 0.12
N VAL A 39 -9.74 2.56 1.29
CA VAL A 39 -11.05 3.18 1.56
C VAL A 39 -11.29 4.37 0.64
N VAL A 40 -10.29 5.23 0.43
CA VAL A 40 -10.39 6.39 -0.46
C VAL A 40 -10.70 5.97 -1.88
N VAL A 41 -9.95 5.01 -2.43
CA VAL A 41 -10.17 4.50 -3.79
C VAL A 41 -11.60 3.96 -3.89
N LEU A 42 -12.00 3.05 -3.00
CA LEU A 42 -13.34 2.46 -3.00
C LEU A 42 -14.45 3.52 -2.93
N SER A 43 -14.34 4.47 -2.00
CA SER A 43 -15.30 5.57 -1.86
C SER A 43 -15.36 6.45 -3.11
N VAL A 44 -14.22 6.78 -3.73
CA VAL A 44 -14.18 7.56 -4.97
C VAL A 44 -14.81 6.77 -6.13
N ILE A 45 -14.60 5.46 -6.23
CA ILE A 45 -15.28 4.63 -7.25
C ILE A 45 -16.79 4.69 -7.06
N ILE A 46 -17.27 4.52 -5.82
CA ILE A 46 -18.70 4.54 -5.49
C ILE A 46 -19.31 5.90 -5.81
N PHE A 47 -18.66 6.99 -5.39
CA PHE A 47 -19.14 8.34 -5.71
C PHE A 47 -19.12 8.62 -7.21
N ALA A 48 -18.12 8.14 -7.95
CA ALA A 48 -18.07 8.27 -9.40
C ALA A 48 -19.22 7.54 -10.11
N ILE A 49 -19.68 6.40 -9.57
CA ILE A 49 -20.84 5.66 -10.08
C ILE A 49 -22.16 6.38 -9.73
N LEU A 50 -22.31 6.84 -8.49
CA LEU A 50 -23.59 7.37 -7.98
C LEU A 50 -23.86 8.84 -8.35
N GLY A 51 -22.84 9.69 -8.32
CA GLY A 51 -23.02 11.15 -8.37
C GLY A 51 -22.76 11.79 -9.73
N GLU A 52 -22.67 10.99 -10.81
CA GLU A 52 -22.28 11.45 -12.14
C GLU A 52 -21.07 12.39 -12.16
N LEU A 53 -20.13 12.19 -11.21
CA LEU A 53 -18.95 13.05 -11.01
C LEU A 53 -17.99 13.08 -12.21
N TYR A 54 -18.26 12.28 -13.24
CA TYR A 54 -17.55 12.26 -14.50
C TYR A 54 -17.89 13.44 -15.43
N THR A 55 -18.95 14.19 -15.13
CA THR A 55 -19.47 15.30 -15.96
C THR A 55 -18.64 16.58 -15.83
N GLU A 56 -18.14 16.90 -14.63
CA GLU A 56 -17.36 18.12 -14.37
C GLU A 56 -15.87 17.84 -14.16
N ARG A 57 -15.01 18.46 -15.00
CA ARG A 57 -13.55 18.35 -14.90
C ARG A 57 -13.07 18.93 -13.57
N GLY A 58 -12.47 18.10 -12.71
CA GLY A 58 -11.89 18.50 -11.43
C GLY A 58 -12.73 18.10 -10.21
N SER A 59 -14.01 17.75 -10.40
CA SER A 59 -14.88 17.27 -9.31
C SER A 59 -14.33 16.00 -8.66
N MET A 60 -13.77 15.08 -9.46
CA MET A 60 -13.12 13.85 -8.97
C MET A 60 -11.90 14.12 -8.08
N LEU A 61 -11.04 15.07 -8.45
CA LEU A 61 -9.85 15.39 -7.65
C LEU A 61 -10.24 16.03 -6.32
N SER A 62 -11.19 16.98 -6.35
CA SER A 62 -11.69 17.62 -5.13
C SER A 62 -12.37 16.62 -4.18
N THR A 63 -13.15 15.69 -4.73
CA THR A 63 -13.78 14.59 -3.98
C THR A 63 -12.73 13.67 -3.38
N ALA A 64 -11.70 13.29 -4.15
CA ALA A 64 -10.61 12.47 -3.63
C ALA A 64 -9.87 13.14 -2.47
N ILE A 65 -9.60 14.45 -2.54
CA ILE A 65 -8.97 15.21 -1.45
C ILE A 65 -9.88 15.25 -0.22
N PHE A 66 -11.17 15.51 -0.39
CA PHE A 66 -12.14 15.53 0.70
C PHE A 66 -12.27 14.17 1.37
N VAL A 67 -12.45 13.10 0.60
CA VAL A 67 -12.55 11.73 1.10
C VAL A 67 -11.25 11.31 1.79
N TYR A 68 -10.09 11.67 1.24
CA TYR A 68 -8.80 11.43 1.88
C TYR A 68 -8.71 12.10 3.26
N ALA A 69 -9.09 13.38 3.35
CA ALA A 69 -9.13 14.10 4.62
C ALA A 69 -10.10 13.45 5.61
N ALA A 70 -11.33 13.13 5.18
CA ALA A 70 -12.37 12.53 6.02
C ALA A 70 -12.00 11.12 6.54
N THR A 71 -11.28 10.33 5.74
CA THR A 71 -10.85 8.96 6.08
C THR A 71 -9.52 8.90 6.85
N SER A 72 -8.92 10.04 7.16
CA SER A 72 -7.70 10.14 7.98
C SER A 72 -7.73 9.36 9.31
N PRO A 73 -8.86 9.24 10.04
CA PRO A 73 -8.92 8.41 11.25
C PRO A 73 -8.63 6.93 11.00
N VAL A 74 -8.95 6.41 9.81
CA VAL A 74 -8.68 5.02 9.41
C VAL A 74 -7.17 4.73 9.42
N ASN A 75 -6.38 5.65 8.88
CA ASN A 75 -4.92 5.57 8.88
C ASN A 75 -4.36 5.45 10.31
N GLY A 76 -4.78 6.38 11.18
CA GLY A 76 -4.39 6.39 12.59
C GLY A 76 -4.82 5.12 13.32
N TYR A 77 -6.06 4.66 13.12
CA TYR A 77 -6.61 3.50 13.81
C TYR A 77 -5.83 2.22 13.50
N PHE A 78 -5.67 1.89 12.21
CA PHE A 78 -4.99 0.66 11.81
C PHE A 78 -3.47 0.73 12.00
N GLY A 79 -2.84 1.88 11.71
CA GLY A 79 -1.40 2.07 11.93
C GLY A 79 -1.03 2.06 13.42
N GLY A 80 -1.77 2.84 14.22
CA GLY A 80 -1.56 2.93 15.67
C GLY A 80 -1.82 1.63 16.41
N SER A 81 -2.90 0.92 16.09
CA SER A 81 -3.21 -0.39 16.68
C SER A 81 -2.14 -1.42 16.34
N LEU A 82 -1.68 -1.49 15.09
CA LEU A 82 -0.64 -2.42 14.66
C LEU A 82 0.70 -2.13 15.34
N TYR A 83 1.09 -0.86 15.45
CA TYR A 83 2.31 -0.46 16.14
C TYR A 83 2.28 -0.83 17.63
N ALA A 84 1.13 -0.66 18.29
CA ALA A 84 0.93 -1.08 19.67
C ALA A 84 1.01 -2.61 19.83
N ARG A 85 0.39 -3.38 18.93
CA ARG A 85 0.46 -4.86 18.90
C ARG A 85 1.90 -5.38 18.75
N MET A 86 2.75 -4.64 18.05
CA MET A 86 4.18 -4.95 17.87
C MET A 86 5.06 -4.51 19.05
N GLY A 87 4.49 -3.97 20.13
CA GLY A 87 5.24 -3.50 21.32
C GLY A 87 5.85 -2.10 21.17
N GLY A 88 5.39 -1.31 20.20
CA GLY A 88 5.88 0.04 19.95
C GLY A 88 5.49 1.04 21.04
N LYS A 89 6.48 1.69 21.67
CA LYS A 89 6.26 2.68 22.75
C LYS A 89 6.14 4.12 22.25
N ILE A 90 6.84 4.47 21.15
CA ILE A 90 6.96 5.86 20.65
C ILE A 90 5.84 6.18 19.65
N TRP A 91 4.60 6.12 20.13
CA TRP A 91 3.40 6.20 19.31
C TRP A 91 3.18 7.56 18.63
N ILE A 92 3.62 8.67 19.24
CA ILE A 92 3.49 10.01 18.66
C ILE A 92 4.31 10.11 17.37
N ARG A 93 5.53 9.56 17.35
CA ARG A 93 6.37 9.55 16.15
C ARG A 93 5.76 8.67 15.05
N GLN A 94 5.19 7.53 15.42
CA GLN A 94 4.48 6.68 14.45
C GLN A 94 3.27 7.41 13.87
N MET A 95 2.47 8.10 14.69
CA MET A 95 1.32 8.88 14.24
C MET A 95 1.73 9.99 13.27
N LEU A 96 2.77 10.77 13.60
CA LEU A 96 3.28 11.82 12.72
C LEU A 96 3.80 11.23 11.40
N LEU A 97 4.51 10.11 11.44
CA LEU A 97 4.95 9.41 10.23
C LEU A 97 3.75 8.97 9.39
N SER A 98 2.75 8.34 10.00
CA SER A 98 1.52 7.88 9.32
C SER A 98 0.75 9.01 8.66
N ALA A 99 0.62 10.15 9.36
CA ALA A 99 -0.15 11.30 8.91
C ALA A 99 0.55 12.03 7.74
N PHE A 100 1.87 12.16 7.79
CA PHE A 100 2.62 12.94 6.79
C PHE A 100 3.24 12.11 5.67
N MET A 101 3.30 10.77 5.76
CA MET A 101 3.98 9.95 4.74
C MET A 101 3.46 10.20 3.32
N LEU A 102 2.14 10.06 3.09
CA LEU A 102 1.56 10.29 1.77
C LEU A 102 1.47 11.78 1.40
N PRO A 103 1.00 12.69 2.29
CA PRO A 103 0.96 14.11 1.96
C PRO A 103 2.34 14.70 1.66
N ALA A 104 3.39 14.29 2.35
CA ALA A 104 4.75 14.76 2.08
C ALA A 104 5.27 14.27 0.73
N LEU A 105 4.94 13.04 0.32
CA LEU A 105 5.29 12.53 -1.02
C LEU A 105 4.55 13.30 -2.13
N VAL A 106 3.25 13.56 -1.95
CA VAL A 106 2.45 14.34 -2.90
C VAL A 106 2.93 15.78 -2.97
N CYS A 107 3.17 16.42 -1.83
CA CYS A 107 3.69 17.79 -1.79
C CYS A 107 5.09 17.85 -2.40
N GLY A 108 6.00 16.93 -2.04
CA GLY A 108 7.37 16.91 -2.56
C GLY A 108 7.44 16.77 -4.08
N THR A 109 6.65 15.87 -4.66
CA THR A 109 6.54 15.72 -6.12
C THR A 109 5.89 16.94 -6.77
N ALA A 110 4.82 17.50 -6.18
CA ALA A 110 4.19 18.71 -6.68
C ALA A 110 5.13 19.92 -6.63
N PHE A 111 5.89 20.11 -5.55
CA PHE A 111 6.90 21.17 -5.42
C PHE A 111 8.02 21.02 -6.45
N PHE A 112 8.51 19.80 -6.66
CA PHE A 112 9.52 19.51 -7.67
C PHE A 112 9.04 19.87 -9.08
N ILE A 113 7.84 19.42 -9.45
CA ILE A 113 7.23 19.75 -10.74
C ILE A 113 6.98 21.26 -10.85
N ASN A 114 6.55 21.90 -9.77
CA ASN A 114 6.28 23.33 -9.75
C ASN A 114 7.55 24.18 -9.91
N PHE A 115 8.68 23.76 -9.36
CA PHE A 115 9.96 24.43 -9.57
C PHE A 115 10.34 24.45 -11.06
N ILE A 116 10.15 23.33 -11.75
CA ILE A 116 10.37 23.23 -13.20
C ILE A 116 9.34 24.08 -13.95
N ALA A 117 8.07 24.09 -13.52
CA ALA A 117 7.02 24.90 -14.12
C ALA A 117 7.37 26.41 -14.08
N ILE A 118 7.86 26.89 -12.94
CA ILE A 118 8.28 28.29 -12.75
C ILE A 118 9.46 28.61 -13.66
N TYR A 119 10.47 27.73 -13.74
CA TYR A 119 11.63 27.92 -14.61
C TYR A 119 11.24 28.09 -16.08
N TYR A 120 10.25 27.33 -16.55
CA TYR A 120 9.74 27.43 -17.92
C TYR A 120 8.64 28.49 -18.12
N HIS A 121 8.36 29.32 -17.09
CA HIS A 121 7.23 30.27 -17.08
C HIS A 121 5.90 29.65 -17.53
N ALA A 122 5.69 28.38 -17.15
CA ALA A 122 4.52 27.64 -17.57
C ALA A 122 3.25 28.17 -16.87
N SER A 123 2.19 28.39 -17.63
CA SER A 123 0.86 28.81 -17.13
C SER A 123 0.22 27.80 -16.16
N ARG A 124 0.78 26.60 -16.05
CA ARG A 124 0.34 25.50 -15.18
C ARG A 124 1.04 25.48 -13.81
N ALA A 125 1.83 26.50 -13.48
CA ALA A 125 2.42 26.62 -12.15
C ALA A 125 1.32 26.68 -11.08
N ILE A 126 1.49 25.89 -10.03
CA ILE A 126 0.59 25.82 -8.89
C ILE A 126 0.72 27.16 -8.12
N PRO A 127 -0.37 27.93 -7.96
CA PRO A 127 -0.33 29.18 -7.23
C PRO A 127 0.11 28.97 -5.78
N PHE A 128 0.84 29.93 -5.21
CA PHE A 128 1.28 29.85 -3.80
C PHE A 128 0.09 29.63 -2.83
N GLY A 129 -1.05 30.26 -3.12
CA GLY A 129 -2.26 30.10 -2.29
C GLY A 129 -2.76 28.67 -2.18
N THR A 130 -2.68 27.86 -3.24
CA THR A 130 -3.14 26.46 -3.19
C THR A 130 -2.16 25.58 -2.42
N MET A 131 -0.85 25.89 -2.46
CA MET A 131 0.16 25.19 -1.65
C MET A 131 -0.07 25.41 -0.15
N VAL A 132 -0.36 26.65 0.24
CA VAL A 132 -0.70 27.00 1.62
C VAL A 132 -2.01 26.31 2.02
N ALA A 133 -3.03 26.32 1.17
CA ALA A 133 -4.30 25.65 1.45
C ALA A 133 -4.13 24.13 1.70
N VAL A 134 -3.35 23.43 0.86
CA VAL A 134 -3.06 21.99 1.05
C VAL A 134 -2.31 21.74 2.36
N THR A 135 -1.35 22.60 2.69
CA THR A 135 -0.60 22.51 3.96
C THR A 135 -1.52 22.70 5.16
N CYS A 136 -2.44 23.67 5.11
CA CYS A 136 -3.45 23.89 6.13
C CYS A 136 -4.36 22.67 6.30
N ILE A 137 -4.81 22.03 5.22
CA ILE A 137 -5.61 20.80 5.29
C ILE A 137 -4.81 19.68 5.99
N CYS A 138 -3.52 19.55 5.69
CA CYS A 138 -2.66 18.55 6.32
C CYS A 138 -2.52 18.76 7.84
N ILE A 139 -2.30 20.00 8.27
CA ILE A 139 -2.05 20.33 9.68
C ILE A 139 -3.35 20.41 10.49
N PHE A 140 -4.39 21.05 9.96
CA PHE A 140 -5.61 21.36 10.72
C PHE A 140 -6.73 20.32 10.54
N VAL A 141 -6.65 19.45 9.53
CA VAL A 141 -7.66 18.41 9.29
C VAL A 141 -7.05 17.02 9.42
N ILE A 142 -6.06 16.68 8.59
CA ILE A 142 -5.51 15.33 8.54
C ILE A 142 -4.83 14.95 9.86
N LEU A 143 -3.94 15.81 10.39
CA LEU A 143 -3.23 15.54 11.65
C LEU A 143 -4.16 15.31 12.85
N PRO A 144 -5.13 16.18 13.19
CA PRO A 144 -6.02 15.93 14.32
C PRO A 144 -6.90 14.70 14.11
N LEU A 145 -7.39 14.45 12.90
CA LEU A 145 -8.20 13.26 12.62
C LEU A 145 -7.38 11.96 12.74
N THR A 146 -6.13 11.94 12.24
CA THR A 146 -5.22 10.79 12.43
C THR A 146 -4.86 10.58 13.90
N LEU A 147 -4.72 11.65 14.70
CA LEU A 147 -4.49 11.57 16.14
C LEU A 147 -5.66 10.86 16.84
N VAL A 148 -6.89 11.28 16.57
CA VAL A 148 -8.11 10.65 17.12
C VAL A 148 -8.15 9.16 16.75
N GLY A 149 -7.93 8.84 15.47
CA GLY A 149 -7.85 7.45 15.00
C GLY A 149 -6.79 6.64 15.74
N THR A 150 -5.59 7.20 15.92
CA THR A 150 -4.46 6.54 16.60
C THR A 150 -4.78 6.23 18.06
N VAL A 151 -5.37 7.18 18.79
CA VAL A 151 -5.75 6.97 20.19
C VAL A 151 -6.80 5.86 20.31
N LEU A 152 -7.83 5.89 19.46
CA LEU A 152 -8.87 4.86 19.42
C LEU A 152 -8.30 3.48 19.08
N GLY A 153 -7.46 3.39 18.04
CA GLY A 153 -6.86 2.13 17.60
C GLY A 153 -5.97 1.49 18.67
N ARG A 154 -5.18 2.30 19.37
CA ARG A 154 -4.30 1.80 20.44
C ARG A 154 -5.09 1.30 21.65
N ASN A 155 -6.17 1.98 22.02
CA ASN A 155 -6.97 1.61 23.18
C ASN A 155 -7.87 0.41 22.91
N LEU A 156 -8.50 0.33 21.73
CA LEU A 156 -9.47 -0.72 21.40
C LEU A 156 -8.80 -1.99 20.84
N ALA A 157 -7.73 -1.83 20.08
CA ALA A 157 -7.15 -2.91 19.28
C ALA A 157 -5.63 -3.04 19.46
N GLY A 158 -5.01 -2.33 20.42
CA GLY A 158 -3.56 -2.32 20.60
C GLY A 158 -2.98 -3.49 21.39
N GLN A 159 -3.80 -4.35 22.00
CA GLN A 159 -3.30 -5.51 22.74
C GLN A 159 -2.82 -6.60 21.78
N PRO A 160 -1.61 -7.18 21.99
CA PRO A 160 -1.14 -8.30 21.20
C PRO A 160 -1.95 -9.56 21.52
N ASP A 161 -2.59 -10.12 20.49
CA ASP A 161 -3.31 -11.39 20.57
C ASP A 161 -2.65 -12.37 19.59
N PHE A 162 -1.66 -13.11 20.09
CA PHE A 162 -0.84 -14.05 19.33
C PHE A 162 -1.25 -15.50 19.67
N PRO A 163 -1.55 -16.35 18.67
CA PRO A 163 -1.93 -17.75 18.89
C PRO A 163 -0.86 -18.60 19.58
N CYS A 164 0.42 -18.28 19.35
CA CYS A 164 1.56 -19.04 19.87
C CYS A 164 2.46 -18.12 20.70
N ARG A 165 3.09 -18.70 21.73
CA ARG A 165 4.10 -18.01 22.52
C ARG A 165 5.34 -17.76 21.65
N ILE A 166 5.86 -16.53 21.72
CA ILE A 166 7.08 -16.16 21.01
C ILE A 166 8.30 -16.58 21.84
N ASN A 167 9.25 -17.27 21.21
CA ASN A 167 10.51 -17.66 21.81
C ASN A 167 11.37 -16.44 22.16
N ALA A 168 12.19 -16.52 23.21
CA ALA A 168 13.07 -15.41 23.59
C ALA A 168 14.18 -15.20 22.54
N VAL A 169 14.82 -16.29 22.11
CA VAL A 169 15.94 -16.28 21.15
C VAL A 169 15.44 -16.61 19.75
N PRO A 170 15.74 -15.78 18.72
CA PRO A 170 15.40 -16.09 17.35
C PRO A 170 16.13 -17.33 16.84
N ARG A 171 15.42 -18.25 16.20
CA ARG A 171 16.06 -19.39 15.52
C ARG A 171 16.90 -18.91 14.33
N PRO A 172 18.08 -19.51 14.08
CA PRO A 172 18.84 -19.27 12.85
C PRO A 172 18.04 -19.76 11.62
N ILE A 173 18.01 -18.95 10.56
CA ILE A 173 17.31 -19.27 9.32
C ILE A 173 18.23 -20.18 8.49
N PRO A 174 17.77 -21.35 8.03
CA PRO A 174 18.58 -22.25 7.23
C PRO A 174 18.92 -21.64 5.86
N GLU A 175 19.95 -22.17 5.21
CA GLU A 175 20.24 -21.84 3.81
C GLU A 175 19.11 -22.33 2.91
N LYS A 176 18.61 -21.44 2.07
CA LYS A 176 17.46 -21.66 1.21
C LYS A 176 17.88 -21.70 -0.25
N LYS A 177 17.07 -22.39 -1.06
CA LYS A 177 17.26 -22.42 -2.52
C LYS A 177 17.01 -21.02 -3.08
N TRP A 178 17.68 -20.69 -4.19
CA TRP A 178 17.62 -19.35 -4.82
C TRP A 178 16.19 -18.84 -5.07
N PHE A 179 15.26 -19.73 -5.47
CA PHE A 179 13.87 -19.36 -5.76
C PHE A 179 13.01 -19.14 -4.50
N MET A 180 13.48 -19.58 -3.33
CA MET A 180 12.83 -19.34 -2.04
C MET A 180 13.35 -18.06 -1.36
N GLU A 181 14.24 -17.32 -2.02
CA GLU A 181 14.70 -16.04 -1.49
C GLU A 181 13.58 -14.99 -1.50
N PRO A 182 13.43 -14.22 -0.42
CA PRO A 182 12.45 -13.15 -0.29
C PRO A 182 12.42 -12.20 -1.48
N ALA A 183 13.58 -11.84 -2.02
CA ALA A 183 13.68 -10.93 -3.16
C ALA A 183 13.01 -11.51 -4.41
N VAL A 184 13.27 -12.79 -4.71
CA VAL A 184 12.68 -13.49 -5.86
C VAL A 184 11.17 -13.65 -5.67
N ILE A 185 10.73 -14.04 -4.48
CA ILE A 185 9.30 -14.16 -4.13
C ILE A 185 8.59 -12.81 -4.31
N VAL A 186 9.20 -11.72 -3.85
CA VAL A 186 8.64 -10.37 -3.96
C VAL A 186 8.45 -9.96 -5.42
N VAL A 187 9.44 -10.19 -6.27
CA VAL A 187 9.36 -9.85 -7.69
C VAL A 187 8.29 -10.68 -8.38
N LEU A 188 8.25 -11.99 -8.17
CA LEU A 188 7.29 -12.88 -8.80
C LEU A 188 5.84 -12.65 -8.33
N GLY A 189 5.64 -12.24 -7.08
CA GLY A 189 4.30 -12.04 -6.49
C GLY A 189 3.45 -10.99 -7.21
N GLY A 190 4.07 -9.97 -7.82
CA GLY A 190 3.35 -8.88 -8.49
C GLY A 190 2.90 -9.18 -9.92
N VAL A 191 3.38 -10.27 -10.54
CA VAL A 191 3.12 -10.57 -11.95
C VAL A 191 1.65 -10.88 -12.21
N LEU A 192 1.06 -11.75 -11.39
CA LEU A 192 -0.33 -12.17 -11.57
C LEU A 192 -1.34 -11.04 -11.27
N PRO A 193 -1.22 -10.27 -10.16
CA PRO A 193 -2.08 -9.12 -9.93
C PRO A 193 -1.92 -8.02 -10.98
N PHE A 194 -0.73 -7.85 -11.56
CA PHE A 194 -0.54 -6.92 -12.68
C PHE A 194 -1.27 -7.40 -13.93
N GLY A 195 -1.17 -8.70 -14.25
CA GLY A 195 -1.87 -9.30 -15.39
C GLY A 195 -3.39 -9.12 -15.33
N SER A 196 -3.99 -9.20 -14.14
CA SER A 196 -5.45 -9.05 -13.98
C SER A 196 -5.96 -7.62 -14.20
N ILE A 197 -5.11 -6.60 -14.02
CA ILE A 197 -5.46 -5.18 -14.20
C ILE A 197 -4.87 -4.56 -15.47
N PHE A 198 -4.11 -5.32 -16.26
CA PHE A 198 -3.31 -4.79 -17.36
C PHE A 198 -4.14 -4.00 -18.38
N ILE A 199 -5.28 -4.55 -18.80
CA ILE A 199 -6.18 -3.91 -19.78
C ILE A 199 -6.76 -2.62 -19.19
N GLU A 200 -7.17 -2.63 -17.93
CA GLU A 200 -7.71 -1.43 -17.29
C GLU A 200 -6.67 -0.35 -17.08
N MET A 201 -5.43 -0.73 -16.77
CA MET A 201 -4.36 0.25 -16.64
C MET A 201 -4.15 1.03 -17.94
N TYR A 202 -4.30 0.39 -19.11
CA TYR A 202 -4.27 1.08 -20.40
C TYR A 202 -5.39 2.10 -20.55
N PHE A 203 -6.63 1.76 -20.17
CA PHE A 203 -7.76 2.68 -20.23
C PHE A 203 -7.59 3.85 -19.26
N ILE A 204 -7.15 3.59 -18.03
CA ILE A 204 -6.83 4.61 -17.02
C ILE A 204 -5.76 5.57 -17.55
N PHE A 205 -4.66 5.06 -18.11
CA PHE A 205 -3.58 5.90 -18.65
C PHE A 205 -4.06 6.74 -19.84
N THR A 206 -4.89 6.16 -20.70
CA THR A 206 -5.48 6.87 -21.84
C THR A 206 -6.44 7.96 -21.39
N SER A 207 -7.19 7.74 -20.31
CA SER A 207 -8.07 8.76 -19.77
C SER A 207 -7.33 9.92 -19.11
N PHE A 208 -6.25 9.65 -18.37
CA PHE A 208 -5.43 10.70 -17.77
C PHE A 208 -4.62 11.50 -18.80
N TRP A 209 -4.02 10.83 -19.79
CA TRP A 209 -3.00 11.44 -20.66
C TRP A 209 -3.50 11.77 -22.07
N ALA A 210 -4.50 11.07 -22.59
CA ALA A 210 -5.10 11.33 -23.90
C ALA A 210 -6.46 12.06 -23.81
N TYR A 211 -6.83 12.56 -22.63
CA TYR A 211 -8.06 13.33 -22.36
C TYR A 211 -9.37 12.64 -22.79
N LYS A 212 -9.38 11.32 -22.91
CA LYS A 212 -10.60 10.55 -23.18
C LYS A 212 -11.38 10.36 -21.87
N ILE A 213 -12.64 10.78 -21.83
CA ILE A 213 -13.48 10.59 -20.65
C ILE A 213 -13.63 9.07 -20.41
N TYR A 214 -13.25 8.64 -19.21
CA TYR A 214 -13.46 7.27 -18.76
C TYR A 214 -14.94 7.13 -18.37
N TYR A 215 -15.70 6.33 -19.09
CA TYR A 215 -17.15 6.18 -18.86
C TYR A 215 -17.52 4.91 -18.09
N VAL A 216 -16.57 4.01 -17.82
CA VAL A 216 -16.86 2.65 -17.36
C VAL A 216 -16.51 2.44 -15.88
N TYR A 217 -16.94 3.35 -14.99
CA TYR A 217 -16.65 3.26 -13.55
C TYR A 217 -17.17 1.98 -12.89
N GLY A 218 -18.27 1.40 -13.39
CA GLY A 218 -18.74 0.09 -12.95
C GLY A 218 -17.75 -1.04 -13.24
N PHE A 219 -17.05 -0.99 -14.37
CA PHE A 219 -15.99 -1.96 -14.68
C PHE A 219 -14.74 -1.72 -13.83
N MET A 220 -14.40 -0.45 -13.55
CA MET A 220 -13.33 -0.10 -12.61
C MET A 220 -13.55 -0.70 -11.21
N LEU A 221 -14.79 -0.68 -10.70
CA LEU A 221 -15.14 -1.32 -9.43
C LEU A 221 -14.89 -2.83 -9.47
N LEU A 222 -15.33 -3.50 -10.54
CA LEU A 222 -15.13 -4.93 -10.74
C LEU A 222 -13.64 -5.28 -10.75
N VAL A 223 -12.84 -4.54 -11.53
CA VAL A 223 -11.40 -4.78 -11.62
C VAL A 223 -10.69 -4.46 -10.31
N PHE A 224 -11.14 -3.44 -9.57
CA PHE A 224 -10.66 -3.19 -8.21
C PHE A 224 -10.91 -4.40 -7.30
N ILE A 225 -12.12 -4.98 -7.29
CA ILE A 225 -12.41 -6.17 -6.48
C ILE A 225 -11.55 -7.37 -6.91
N ILE A 226 -11.39 -7.60 -8.22
CA ILE A 226 -10.51 -8.66 -8.73
C ILE A 226 -9.07 -8.45 -8.27
N LEU A 227 -8.55 -7.23 -8.34
CA LEU A 227 -7.20 -6.90 -7.86
C LEU A 227 -7.05 -7.25 -6.38
N MET A 228 -8.03 -6.90 -5.55
CA MET A 228 -8.00 -7.18 -4.11
C MET A 228 -7.98 -8.69 -3.83
N ILE A 229 -8.78 -9.47 -4.55
CA ILE A 229 -8.83 -10.94 -4.38
C ILE A 229 -7.51 -11.57 -4.85
N VAL A 230 -7.07 -11.23 -6.07
CA VAL A 230 -5.85 -11.82 -6.66
C VAL A 230 -4.62 -11.45 -5.84
N THR A 231 -4.49 -10.20 -5.38
CA THR A 231 -3.38 -9.80 -4.51
C THR A 231 -3.33 -10.61 -3.22
N VAL A 232 -4.46 -10.78 -2.52
CA VAL A 232 -4.53 -11.63 -1.33
C VAL A 232 -4.10 -13.07 -1.64
N CYS A 233 -4.70 -13.70 -2.64
CA CYS A 233 -4.40 -15.09 -2.99
C CYS A 233 -2.92 -15.31 -3.30
N VAL A 234 -2.32 -14.44 -4.14
CA VAL A 234 -0.91 -14.56 -4.52
C VAL A 234 0.00 -14.33 -3.32
N THR A 235 -0.29 -13.34 -2.46
CA THR A 235 0.52 -13.11 -1.25
C THR A 235 0.46 -14.24 -0.23
N ILE A 236 -0.68 -14.91 -0.09
CA ILE A 236 -0.81 -16.09 0.77
C ILE A 236 0.10 -17.20 0.25
N VAL A 237 0.08 -17.47 -1.06
CA VAL A 237 0.95 -18.47 -1.70
C VAL A 237 2.43 -18.12 -1.53
N CYS A 238 2.81 -16.87 -1.82
CA CYS A 238 4.18 -16.38 -1.61
C CYS A 238 4.65 -16.55 -0.17
N THR A 239 3.80 -16.22 0.80
CA THR A 239 4.12 -16.36 2.22
C THR A 239 4.21 -17.81 2.66
N TYR A 240 3.34 -18.67 2.13
CA TYR A 240 3.40 -20.09 2.39
C TYR A 240 4.72 -20.70 1.92
N PHE A 241 5.19 -20.34 0.72
CA PHE A 241 6.52 -20.76 0.25
C PHE A 241 7.65 -20.26 1.15
N LEU A 242 7.58 -19.02 1.63
CA LEU A 242 8.57 -18.47 2.55
C LEU A 242 8.60 -19.21 3.90
N LEU A 243 7.43 -19.49 4.47
CA LEU A 243 7.31 -20.22 5.74
C LEU A 243 7.77 -21.67 5.60
N ASN A 244 7.54 -22.31 4.44
CA ASN A 244 8.09 -23.63 4.13
C ASN A 244 9.61 -23.65 4.05
N ALA A 245 10.23 -22.51 3.71
CA ALA A 245 11.68 -22.32 3.76
C ALA A 245 12.20 -21.93 5.15
N GLU A 246 11.37 -22.09 6.21
CA GLU A 246 11.68 -21.77 7.61
C GLU A 246 12.08 -20.30 7.85
N ASP A 247 11.72 -19.39 6.94
CA ASP A 247 11.94 -17.95 7.14
C ASP A 247 10.68 -17.30 7.74
N TYR A 248 10.76 -16.98 9.03
CA TYR A 248 9.65 -16.39 9.80
C TYR A 248 9.42 -14.90 9.48
N ARG A 249 10.25 -14.25 8.65
CA ARG A 249 10.17 -12.79 8.37
C ARG A 249 9.11 -12.45 7.31
N TRP A 250 7.92 -13.01 7.44
CA TRP A 250 6.86 -12.95 6.43
C TRP A 250 6.17 -11.58 6.29
N GLN A 251 6.26 -10.72 7.29
CA GLN A 251 5.48 -9.47 7.35
C GLN A 251 5.88 -8.49 6.23
N TRP A 252 7.18 -8.22 6.08
CA TRP A 252 7.67 -7.38 4.99
C TRP A 252 7.58 -8.06 3.62
N THR A 253 7.84 -9.37 3.56
CA THR A 253 7.81 -10.08 2.28
C THR A 253 6.40 -10.16 1.71
N SER A 254 5.38 -10.40 2.55
CA SER A 254 3.98 -10.39 2.12
C SER A 254 3.55 -9.00 1.65
N PHE A 255 3.93 -7.95 2.39
CA PHE A 255 3.67 -6.57 1.98
C PHE A 255 4.35 -6.23 0.66
N LEU A 256 5.65 -6.49 0.52
CA LEU A 256 6.42 -6.16 -0.67
C LEU A 256 6.00 -7.02 -1.88
N ALA A 257 5.61 -8.28 -1.67
CA ALA A 257 5.17 -9.17 -2.75
C ALA A 257 3.86 -8.71 -3.39
N ALA A 258 2.91 -8.15 -2.63
CA ALA A 258 1.76 -7.49 -3.25
C ALA A 258 2.11 -6.10 -3.79
N ALA A 259 2.96 -5.34 -3.08
CA ALA A 259 3.36 -4.00 -3.52
C ALA A 259 4.12 -4.01 -4.85
N SER A 260 4.84 -5.10 -5.18
CA SER A 260 5.59 -5.23 -6.43
C SER A 260 4.71 -5.14 -7.68
N THR A 261 3.40 -5.39 -7.57
CA THR A 261 2.39 -5.08 -8.61
C THR A 261 2.55 -3.65 -9.13
N SER A 262 2.79 -2.69 -8.23
CA SER A 262 3.00 -1.29 -8.62
C SER A 262 4.29 -1.04 -9.38
N GLY A 263 5.34 -1.85 -9.16
CA GLY A 263 6.57 -1.80 -9.93
C GLY A 263 6.31 -2.17 -11.40
N TYR A 264 5.49 -3.19 -11.65
CA TYR A 264 5.05 -3.55 -13.00
C TYR A 264 4.22 -2.45 -13.66
N VAL A 265 3.32 -1.81 -12.91
CA VAL A 265 2.55 -0.66 -13.38
C VAL A 265 3.46 0.53 -13.73
N TYR A 266 4.48 0.79 -12.91
CA TYR A 266 5.44 1.86 -13.18
C TYR A 266 6.30 1.54 -14.40
N MET A 267 6.77 0.30 -14.57
CA MET A 267 7.45 -0.15 -15.79
C MET A 267 6.56 0.01 -17.04
N TYR A 268 5.28 -0.32 -16.92
CA TYR A 268 4.31 -0.10 -18.00
C TYR A 268 4.15 1.39 -18.36
N SER A 269 4.33 2.31 -17.41
CA SER A 269 4.32 3.75 -17.68
C SER A 269 5.45 4.20 -18.61
N PHE A 270 6.63 3.57 -18.55
CA PHE A 270 7.70 3.84 -19.52
C PHE A 270 7.28 3.43 -20.93
N TYR A 271 6.73 2.22 -21.08
CA TYR A 271 6.20 1.76 -22.37
C TYR A 271 5.14 2.73 -22.91
N TYR A 272 4.19 3.14 -22.07
CA TYR A 272 3.13 4.05 -22.47
C TYR A 272 3.68 5.43 -22.87
N PHE A 273 4.64 5.96 -22.12
CA PHE A 273 5.29 7.23 -22.43
C PHE A 273 5.91 7.23 -23.82
N PHE A 274 6.76 6.24 -24.14
CA PHE A 274 7.48 6.22 -25.42
C PHE A 274 6.61 5.88 -26.63
N PHE A 275 5.64 4.97 -26.49
CA PHE A 275 4.90 4.44 -27.64
C PHE A 275 3.50 5.03 -27.83
N LYS A 276 2.92 5.66 -26.80
CA LYS A 276 1.54 6.18 -26.86
C LYS A 276 1.45 7.68 -26.64
N THR A 277 2.32 8.27 -25.82
CA THR A 277 2.29 9.72 -25.60
C THR A 277 3.10 10.45 -26.68
N LYS A 278 2.62 11.63 -27.10
CA LYS A 278 3.35 12.57 -27.96
C LYS A 278 3.98 13.70 -27.14
N MET A 279 4.36 13.40 -25.89
CA MET A 279 4.89 14.39 -24.95
C MET A 279 6.38 14.54 -25.12
N TYR A 280 6.86 15.79 -25.18
CA TYR A 280 8.27 16.11 -25.38
C TYR A 280 8.70 17.24 -24.44
N GLY A 281 9.99 17.26 -24.10
CA GLY A 281 10.59 18.26 -23.24
C GLY A 281 10.55 17.90 -21.75
N LEU A 282 11.46 18.52 -20.99
CA LEU A 282 11.75 18.20 -19.59
C LEU A 282 10.52 18.41 -18.69
N PHE A 283 9.79 19.51 -18.88
CA PHE A 283 8.60 19.78 -18.05
C PHE A 283 7.53 18.69 -18.21
N GLN A 284 7.24 18.27 -19.44
CA GLN A 284 6.22 17.25 -19.69
C GLN A 284 6.67 15.86 -19.21
N THR A 285 7.95 15.51 -19.39
CA THR A 285 8.50 14.24 -18.89
C THR A 285 8.48 14.18 -17.37
N ALA A 286 8.94 15.24 -16.69
CA ALA A 286 8.93 15.32 -15.22
C ALA A 286 7.51 15.31 -14.66
N PHE A 287 6.57 16.01 -15.31
CA PHE A 287 5.15 15.96 -14.96
C PHE A 287 4.62 14.53 -15.09
N TYR A 288 4.81 13.88 -16.24
CA TYR A 288 4.35 12.50 -16.47
C TYR A 288 4.90 11.53 -15.44
N PHE A 289 6.22 11.40 -15.34
CA PHE A 289 6.85 10.42 -14.47
C PHE A 289 6.63 10.71 -12.98
N GLY A 290 6.51 11.99 -12.59
CA GLY A 290 6.20 12.39 -11.21
C GLY A 290 4.81 11.93 -10.77
N TYR A 291 3.78 12.21 -11.56
CA TYR A 291 2.42 11.74 -11.25
C TYR A 291 2.29 10.21 -11.38
N MET A 292 2.98 9.60 -12.35
CA MET A 292 2.99 8.14 -12.48
C MET A 292 3.67 7.46 -11.29
N ALA A 293 4.74 8.05 -10.75
CA ALA A 293 5.41 7.54 -9.55
C ALA A 293 4.49 7.62 -8.32
N LEU A 294 3.77 8.73 -8.13
CA LEU A 294 2.78 8.87 -7.06
C LEU A 294 1.66 7.83 -7.19
N PHE A 295 1.12 7.66 -8.39
CA PHE A 295 0.08 6.70 -8.67
C PHE A 295 0.54 5.27 -8.37
N SER A 296 1.73 4.87 -8.85
CA SER A 296 2.29 3.56 -8.54
C SER A 296 2.56 3.39 -7.06
N LEU A 297 3.09 4.40 -6.36
CA LEU A 297 3.38 4.31 -4.94
C LEU A 297 2.10 4.12 -4.12
N ALA A 298 1.04 4.88 -4.43
CA ALA A 298 -0.26 4.71 -3.78
C ALA A 298 -0.84 3.30 -4.03
N LEU A 299 -0.76 2.81 -5.27
CA LEU A 299 -1.18 1.44 -5.62
C LEU A 299 -0.34 0.39 -4.87
N GLY A 300 0.97 0.59 -4.76
CA GLY A 300 1.87 -0.33 -4.07
C GLY A 300 1.59 -0.40 -2.57
N VAL A 301 1.36 0.74 -1.92
CA VAL A 301 0.99 0.81 -0.50
C VAL A 301 -0.38 0.17 -0.25
N MET A 302 -1.33 0.39 -1.15
CA MET A 302 -2.66 -0.24 -1.11
C MET A 302 -2.55 -1.76 -1.26
N CYS A 303 -1.98 -2.26 -2.37
CA CYS A 303 -1.82 -3.69 -2.62
C CYS A 303 -1.00 -4.36 -1.50
N GLY A 304 0.10 -3.75 -1.08
CA GLY A 304 0.96 -4.28 -0.01
C GLY A 304 0.19 -4.46 1.31
N THR A 305 -0.66 -3.50 1.65
CA THR A 305 -1.50 -3.58 2.84
C THR A 305 -2.52 -4.70 2.73
N VAL A 306 -3.19 -4.82 1.59
CA VAL A 306 -4.20 -5.84 1.32
C VAL A 306 -3.61 -7.24 1.38
N GLY A 307 -2.45 -7.43 0.76
CA GLY A 307 -1.69 -8.67 0.82
C GLY A 307 -1.24 -9.03 2.25
N TYR A 308 -0.74 -8.05 3.00
CA TYR A 308 -0.38 -8.24 4.41
C TYR A 308 -1.59 -8.64 5.26
N ILE A 309 -2.75 -7.99 5.10
CA ILE A 309 -3.97 -8.30 5.86
C ILE A 309 -4.40 -9.74 5.59
N GLY A 310 -4.55 -10.12 4.32
CA GLY A 310 -4.95 -11.47 3.92
C GLY A 310 -3.98 -12.53 4.45
N THR A 311 -2.68 -12.26 4.33
CA THR A 311 -1.63 -13.14 4.86
C THR A 311 -1.68 -13.21 6.39
N SER A 312 -1.91 -12.11 7.10
CA SER A 312 -1.96 -12.09 8.56
C SER A 312 -3.11 -12.93 9.12
N VAL A 313 -4.27 -12.93 8.44
CA VAL A 313 -5.42 -13.77 8.77
C VAL A 313 -5.08 -15.24 8.51
N PHE A 314 -4.47 -15.53 7.35
CA PHE A 314 -4.02 -16.88 7.00
C PHE A 314 -3.02 -17.44 8.02
N VAL A 315 -1.96 -16.69 8.35
CA VAL A 315 -0.92 -17.08 9.30
C VAL A 315 -1.53 -17.32 10.68
N ARG A 316 -2.37 -16.41 11.19
CA ARG A 316 -3.07 -16.62 12.47
C ARG A 316 -3.92 -17.90 12.44
N LYS A 317 -4.60 -18.16 11.33
CA LYS A 317 -5.46 -19.34 11.19
C LYS A 317 -4.66 -20.64 11.23
N ILE A 318 -3.60 -20.77 10.43
CA ILE A 318 -2.81 -22.01 10.37
C ILE A 318 -2.14 -22.32 11.72
N TYR A 319 -1.59 -21.32 12.42
CA TYR A 319 -0.92 -21.55 13.70
C TYR A 319 -1.88 -21.71 14.89
N SER A 320 -3.12 -21.20 14.80
CA SER A 320 -4.15 -21.49 15.80
C SER A 320 -4.63 -22.96 15.79
N THR A 321 -4.44 -23.65 14.66
CA THR A 321 -4.86 -25.04 14.47
C THR A 321 -3.75 -26.06 14.69
N VAL A 322 -2.49 -25.61 14.84
CA VAL A 322 -1.37 -26.51 15.14
C VAL A 322 -1.51 -26.95 16.60
N LYS A 323 -1.70 -28.26 16.80
CA LYS A 323 -1.51 -28.87 18.12
C LYS A 323 -0.01 -28.94 18.36
N ILE A 324 0.44 -28.24 19.39
CA ILE A 324 1.82 -28.32 19.88
C ILE A 324 1.75 -29.33 21.03
N ASP A 325 2.08 -30.59 20.74
CA ASP A 325 2.27 -31.63 21.76
C ASP A 325 3.67 -31.49 22.39
#